data_AF-A0A7J6ST79-F1
#
_entry.id   AF-A0A7J6ST79-F1
#
_cell.length_a   1.000
_cell.length_b   1.000
_cell.length_c   1.000
_cell.angle_alpha   90.00
_cell.angle_beta   90.00
_cell.angle_gamma   90.00
#
_symmetry.space_group_name_H-M   'P 1'
#
loop_
_entity.id
_entity.type
_entity.pdbx_description
1 polymer ?
#
loop_
_entity_poly.entity_id
_entity_poly.type
_entity_poly.pdbx_seq_one_letter_code
_entity_poly.pdbx_strand_id
1 'polypeptide(L)'
;VLQRLLWDLGASVAVAGRTWVRQLRNSHDYLADFIAEADVYEKSEAMMKFLAEWVPTSGTLPARLEEVYIELYRRGFVEEDEVYHVQRWIEALIYLGYRWPRVASSATGDSR
;
A
#
# COMPACT_ATOMS: atom_id res chain seq x y z
N VAL A 1 -1.61 -0.86 1.37
CA VAL A 1 -0.47 -1.12 0.47
C VAL A 1 0.84 -1.38 1.22
N LEU A 2 1.34 -0.45 2.05
CA LEU A 2 2.62 -0.61 2.80
C LEU A 2 2.75 -1.94 3.55
N GLN A 3 1.73 -2.32 4.33
CA GLN A 3 1.74 -3.58 5.10
C GLN A 3 1.99 -4.82 4.23
N ARG A 4 1.47 -4.84 2.99
CA ARG A 4 1.63 -5.98 2.08
C ARG A 4 3.07 -6.12 1.58
N LEU A 5 3.74 -4.99 1.32
CA LEU A 5 5.15 -4.96 0.94
C LEU A 5 6.07 -5.31 2.11
N LEU A 6 5.67 -5.01 3.36
CA LEU A 6 6.42 -5.44 4.54
C LEU A 6 6.43 -6.95 4.70
N TRP A 7 5.33 -7.64 4.39
CA TRP A 7 5.31 -9.11 4.38
C TRP A 7 6.35 -9.71 3.43
N ASP A 8 6.58 -9.08 2.27
CA ASP A 8 7.62 -9.49 1.33
C ASP A 8 9.05 -9.31 1.87
N LEU A 9 9.21 -8.48 2.90
CA LEU A 9 10.46 -8.28 3.62
C LEU A 9 10.55 -9.13 4.90
N GLY A 10 9.54 -9.95 5.20
CA GLY A 10 9.43 -10.69 6.46
C GLY A 10 9.14 -9.79 7.67
N ALA A 11 8.60 -8.59 7.45
CA ALA A 11 8.30 -7.59 8.47
C ALA A 11 6.78 -7.36 8.61
N SER A 12 6.38 -6.72 9.71
CA SER A 12 5.01 -6.30 9.97
C SER A 12 4.95 -4.93 10.63
N VAL A 13 3.86 -4.18 10.42
CA VAL A 13 3.60 -2.94 11.16
C VAL A 13 3.17 -3.28 12.59
N ALA A 14 3.85 -2.70 13.57
CA ALA A 14 3.42 -2.69 14.97
C ALA A 14 2.75 -1.34 15.30
N VAL A 15 1.57 -1.39 15.92
CA VAL A 15 0.87 -0.18 16.40
C VAL A 15 1.06 -0.10 17.91
N ALA A 16 1.75 0.94 18.39
CA ALA A 16 1.93 1.16 19.81
C ALA A 16 0.61 1.63 20.44
N GLY A 17 0.20 1.01 21.55
CA GLY A 17 -1.13 1.17 22.17
C GLY A 17 -1.46 2.55 22.77
N ARG A 18 -0.64 3.59 22.52
CA ARG A 18 -0.90 4.95 23.00
C ARG A 18 -0.80 5.94 21.85
N THR A 19 -1.86 6.04 21.07
CA THR A 19 -2.04 7.12 20.09
C THR A 19 -2.41 8.41 20.83
N TRP A 20 -1.49 9.36 20.94
CA TRP A 20 -1.80 10.74 21.37
C TRP A 20 -2.57 11.45 20.26
N VAL A 21 -3.86 11.12 20.11
CA VAL A 21 -4.76 11.82 19.20
C VAL A 21 -5.51 12.87 20.01
N ARG A 22 -5.19 14.14 19.75
CA ARG A 22 -6.04 15.25 20.16
C ARG A 22 -7.03 15.51 19.02
N GLN A 23 -8.25 15.02 19.17
CA GLN A 23 -9.31 15.33 18.20
C GLN A 23 -9.68 16.81 18.30
N LEU A 24 -9.22 17.62 17.35
CA LEU A 24 -9.71 18.97 17.11
C LEU A 24 -10.89 18.86 16.14
N ARG A 25 -12.12 18.85 16.69
CA ARG A 25 -13.34 18.98 15.88
C ARG A 25 -13.58 20.46 15.58
N ASN A 26 -13.40 20.88 14.34
CA ASN A 26 -14.08 22.05 13.78
C ASN A 26 -15.45 21.60 13.24
N SER A 27 -16.36 22.55 13.02
CA SER A 27 -17.68 22.30 12.41
C SER A 27 -17.50 21.97 10.92
N HIS A 28 -17.15 20.72 10.59
CA HIS A 28 -17.20 20.22 9.22
C HIS A 28 -18.62 19.89 8.79
N ASP A 29 -18.82 19.94 7.48
CA ASP A 29 -20.03 19.47 6.82
C ASP A 29 -20.04 17.94 6.81
N TYR A 30 -20.76 17.34 7.75
CA TYR A 30 -20.87 15.89 7.91
C TYR A 30 -21.30 15.16 6.62
N LEU A 31 -22.03 15.83 5.73
CA LEU A 31 -22.44 15.23 4.46
C LEU A 31 -21.27 15.16 3.48
N ALA A 32 -20.43 16.19 3.41
CA ALA A 32 -19.24 16.20 2.58
C ALA A 32 -18.22 15.14 3.04
N ASP A 33 -18.01 15.01 4.35
CA ASP A 33 -17.13 13.99 4.91
C ASP A 33 -17.66 12.57 4.62
N PHE A 34 -18.97 12.33 4.78
CA PHE A 34 -19.57 11.05 4.45
C PHE A 34 -19.44 10.68 2.97
N ILE A 35 -19.65 11.64 2.06
CA ILE A 35 -19.48 11.43 0.62
C ILE A 35 -18.02 11.13 0.28
N ALA A 36 -17.07 11.81 0.91
CA ALA A 36 -15.65 11.55 0.70
C ALA A 36 -15.21 10.18 1.24
N GLU A 37 -15.83 9.69 2.31
CA GLU A 37 -15.54 8.37 2.92
C GLU A 37 -16.29 7.20 2.26
N ALA A 38 -17.33 7.46 1.47
CA ALA A 38 -18.14 6.43 0.81
C ALA A 38 -17.28 5.43 0.00
N ASP A 39 -16.31 5.96 -0.75
CA ASP A 39 -15.37 5.15 -1.52
C ASP A 39 -14.55 4.20 -0.63
N VAL A 40 -14.17 4.64 0.58
CA VAL A 40 -13.46 3.80 1.54
C VAL A 40 -14.36 2.66 2.00
N TYR A 41 -15.63 2.95 2.33
CA TYR A 41 -16.57 1.92 2.77
C TYR A 41 -16.85 0.89 1.68
N GLU A 42 -16.96 1.31 0.42
CA GLU A 42 -17.32 0.42 -0.69
C GLU A 42 -16.12 -0.36 -1.24
N LYS A 43 -14.93 0.25 -1.30
CA LYS A 43 -13.78 -0.31 -2.00
C LYS A 43 -12.76 -0.99 -1.09
N SER A 44 -12.75 -0.68 0.22
CA SER A 44 -11.72 -1.17 1.15
C SER A 44 -11.69 -2.70 1.28
N GLU A 45 -12.84 -3.36 1.35
CA GLU A 45 -12.89 -4.83 1.46
C GLU A 45 -12.31 -5.50 0.21
N ALA A 46 -12.70 -5.02 -0.97
CA ALA A 46 -12.22 -5.54 -2.25
C ALA A 46 -10.69 -5.31 -2.41
N MET A 47 -10.21 -4.13 -2.00
CA MET A 47 -8.79 -3.81 -2.01
C MET A 47 -8.00 -4.69 -1.04
N MET A 48 -8.52 -4.95 0.16
CA MET A 48 -7.87 -5.80 1.16
C MET A 48 -7.79 -7.26 0.70
N LYS A 49 -8.87 -7.81 0.13
CA LYS A 49 -8.87 -9.15 -0.48
C LYS A 49 -7.83 -9.26 -1.58
N PHE A 50 -7.81 -8.28 -2.48
CA PHE A 50 -6.80 -8.22 -3.54
C PHE A 50 -5.38 -8.21 -2.98
N LEU A 51 -5.07 -7.32 -2.04
CA LEU A 51 -3.72 -7.22 -1.49
C LEU A 51 -3.30 -8.50 -0.74
N ALA A 52 -4.24 -9.19 -0.09
CA ALA A 52 -3.98 -10.45 0.59
C ALA A 52 -3.66 -11.60 -0.39
N GLU A 53 -4.38 -11.67 -1.50
CA GLU A 53 -4.24 -12.73 -2.52
C GLU A 53 -3.14 -12.44 -3.56
N TRP A 54 -2.77 -11.16 -3.72
CA TRP A 54 -1.81 -10.74 -4.73
C TRP A 54 -0.44 -11.40 -4.50
N VAL A 55 0.08 -12.03 -5.55
CA VAL A 55 1.41 -12.64 -5.57
C VAL A 55 2.30 -11.83 -6.52
N PRO A 56 3.44 -11.30 -6.06
CA PRO A 56 4.33 -10.52 -6.89
C PRO A 56 5.06 -11.40 -7.91
N THR A 57 5.16 -10.92 -9.15
CA THR A 57 5.95 -11.55 -10.22
C THR A 57 7.41 -11.13 -10.14
N SER A 58 7.65 -9.91 -9.64
CA SER A 58 8.96 -9.28 -9.65
C SER A 58 9.87 -9.72 -8.49
N GLY A 59 11.18 -9.82 -8.74
CA GLY A 59 12.18 -10.26 -7.74
C GLY A 59 12.73 -9.15 -6.84
N THR A 60 12.50 -7.88 -7.17
CA THR A 60 13.05 -6.72 -6.43
C THR A 60 11.94 -5.89 -5.81
N LEU A 61 12.20 -5.29 -4.64
CA LEU A 61 11.23 -4.44 -3.96
C LEU A 61 10.72 -3.26 -4.82
N PRO A 62 11.56 -2.48 -5.54
CA PRO A 62 11.06 -1.39 -6.38
C PRO A 62 10.13 -1.88 -7.49
N ALA A 63 10.44 -3.03 -8.12
CA ALA A 63 9.57 -3.59 -9.15
C ALA A 63 8.24 -4.11 -8.57
N ARG A 64 8.25 -4.71 -7.37
CA ARG A 64 7.01 -5.10 -6.68
C ARG A 64 6.15 -3.91 -6.28
N LEU A 65 6.78 -2.82 -5.87
CA LEU A 65 6.09 -1.57 -5.55
C LEU A 65 5.42 -0.98 -6.80
N GLU A 66 6.10 -0.95 -7.94
CA GLU A 66 5.49 -0.51 -9.19
C GLU A 66 4.35 -1.46 -9.62
N GLU A 67 4.59 -2.77 -9.59
CA GLU A 67 3.63 -3.81 -9.98
C GLU A 67 2.32 -3.72 -9.20
N VAL A 68 2.38 -3.55 -7.87
CA VAL A 68 1.16 -3.44 -7.06
C VAL A 68 0.37 -2.18 -7.37
N TYR A 69 1.03 -1.06 -7.66
CA TYR A 69 0.34 0.18 -8.02
C TYR A 69 -0.30 0.11 -9.40
N ILE A 70 0.34 -0.53 -10.37
CA ILE A 70 -0.26 -0.81 -11.68
C ILE A 70 -1.52 -1.67 -11.53
N GLU A 71 -1.48 -2.70 -10.68
CA GLU A 71 -2.64 -3.57 -10.44
C GLU A 71 -3.77 -2.86 -9.68
N LEU A 72 -3.44 -1.94 -8.76
CA LEU A 72 -4.44 -1.09 -8.09
C LEU A 72 -5.10 -0.13 -9.08
N TYR A 73 -4.33 0.45 -10.00
CA TYR A 73 -4.85 1.32 -11.06
C TYR A 73 -5.79 0.55 -12.00
N ARG A 74 -5.38 -0.63 -12.46
CA ARG A 74 -6.21 -1.50 -13.32
C ARG A 74 -7.55 -1.87 -12.71
N ARG A 75 -7.63 -1.91 -11.38
CA ARG A 75 -8.84 -2.25 -10.62
C ARG A 75 -9.64 -1.01 -10.20
N GLY A 76 -9.20 0.20 -10.54
CA GLY A 76 -9.87 1.45 -10.22
C GLY A 76 -9.77 1.85 -8.75
N PHE A 77 -8.76 1.35 -8.03
CA PHE A 77 -8.51 1.73 -6.62
C PHE A 77 -7.66 2.99 -6.48
N VAL A 78 -6.85 3.30 -7.49
CA VAL A 78 -6.02 4.51 -7.57
C VAL A 78 -6.11 5.08 -8.98
N GLU A 79 -5.83 6.36 -9.14
CA GLU A 79 -5.76 7.00 -10.45
C GLU A 79 -4.38 6.79 -11.08
N GLU A 80 -4.24 7.19 -12.34
CA GLU A 80 -2.99 7.08 -13.10
C GLU A 80 -1.86 7.91 -12.46
N ASP A 81 -2.23 9.05 -11.87
CA ASP A 81 -1.29 9.96 -11.22
C ASP A 81 -0.54 9.26 -10.08
N GLU A 82 -1.19 8.43 -9.25
CA GLU A 82 -0.53 7.70 -8.18
C GLU A 82 0.55 6.75 -8.71
N VAL A 83 0.33 6.11 -9.86
CA VAL A 83 1.33 5.24 -10.50
C VAL A 83 2.54 6.07 -10.89
N TYR A 84 2.32 7.23 -11.51
CA TYR A 84 3.40 8.14 -11.89
C TYR A 84 4.18 8.64 -10.67
N HIS A 85 3.49 9.00 -9.59
CA HIS A 85 4.14 9.47 -8.36
C HIS A 85 5.05 8.40 -7.75
N VAL A 86 4.62 7.13 -7.76
CA VAL A 86 5.44 6.01 -7.29
C VAL A 86 6.66 5.79 -8.18
N GLN A 87 6.51 5.84 -9.50
CA GLN A 87 7.64 5.72 -10.43
C GLN A 87 8.68 6.83 -10.19
N ARG A 88 8.24 8.08 -10.05
CA ARG A 88 9.12 9.22 -9.76
C ARG A 88 9.81 9.09 -8.41
N TRP A 89 9.13 8.54 -7.41
CA TRP A 89 9.72 8.26 -6.10
C TRP A 89 10.80 7.19 -6.18
N ILE A 90 10.57 6.10 -6.92
CA ILE A 90 11.57 5.05 -7.17
C ILE A 90 12.79 5.63 -7.89
N GLU A 91 12.59 6.43 -8.94
CA GLU A 91 13.66 7.12 -9.66
C GLU A 91 14.51 8.00 -8.73
N ALA A 92 13.86 8.78 -7.86
CA ALA A 92 14.56 9.64 -6.91
C ALA A 92 15.42 8.83 -5.92
N LEU A 93 14.93 7.68 -5.44
CA LEU A 93 15.69 6.80 -4.55
C LEU A 93 16.90 6.16 -5.25
N ILE A 94 16.74 5.78 -6.53
CA ILE A 94 17.84 5.28 -7.35
C ILE A 94 18.89 6.38 -7.53
N TYR A 95 18.48 7.60 -7.86
CA TYR A 95 19.36 8.75 -8.01
C TYR A 95 20.16 9.07 -6.74
N LEU A 96 19.53 8.93 -5.57
CA LEU A 96 20.18 9.13 -4.27
C LEU A 96 21.09 7.95 -3.85
N GLY A 97 21.16 6.87 -4.63
CA GLY A 97 21.97 5.69 -4.32
C GLY A 97 21.41 4.88 -3.15
N TYR A 98 20.09 4.93 -2.93
CA TYR A 98 19.44 4.16 -1.87
C TYR A 98 19.68 2.65 -2.06
N ARG A 99 20.05 1.97 -0.97
CA ARG A 99 20.26 0.52 -0.97
C ARG A 99 18.96 -0.19 -0.60
N TRP A 100 18.34 -0.80 -1.61
CA TRP A 100 17.11 -1.56 -1.43
C TRP A 100 17.35 -2.82 -0.58
N PRO A 101 16.47 -3.11 0.39
CA PRO A 101 16.52 -4.35 1.14
C PRO A 101 16.23 -5.55 0.22
N ARG A 102 16.83 -6.70 0.54
CA ARG A 102 16.54 -7.94 -0.17
C ARG A 102 15.14 -8.41 0.19
N VAL A 103 14.40 -8.80 -0.83
CA VAL A 103 13.10 -9.43 -0.65
C VAL A 103 13.32 -10.81 -0.05
N ALA A 104 12.54 -11.17 0.97
CA ALA A 104 12.56 -12.52 1.51
C ALA A 104 12.09 -13.48 0.43
N SER A 105 12.89 -14.50 0.11
CA SER A 105 12.41 -15.61 -0.71
C SER A 105 11.25 -16.24 0.06
N SER A 106 10.03 -16.16 -0.48
CA SER A 106 8.91 -16.91 0.08
C SER A 106 9.29 -18.39 0.04
N ALA A 107 9.71 -18.93 1.18
CA ALA A 107 9.77 -20.36 1.39
C ALA A 107 8.35 -20.88 1.21
N THR A 108 8.21 -21.79 0.25
CA THR A 108 7.27 -22.91 0.18
C THR A 108 6.01 -22.78 1.03
N GLY A 109 4.85 -22.75 0.35
CA GLY A 109 3.54 -22.90 0.96
C GLY A 109 3.52 -24.01 2.01
N ASP A 110 3.19 -23.63 3.23
CA ASP A 110 2.83 -24.55 4.29
C ASP A 110 1.40 -25.02 3.99
N SER A 111 1.30 -26.24 3.48
CA SER A 111 0.04 -26.95 3.27
C SER A 111 -0.60 -27.26 4.62
N ARG A 112 -1.77 -26.66 4.89
CA ARG A 112 -2.76 -27.16 5.85
C ARG A 112 -4.16 -27.09 5.25
#